data_AF-A0A2E6EPF6-F1
#
_entry.id   AF-A0A2E6EPF6-F1
#
_cell.length_a   1.000
_cell.length_b   1.000
_cell.length_c   1.000
_cell.angle_alpha   90.00
_cell.angle_beta   90.00
_cell.angle_gamma   90.00
#
_symmetry.space_group_name_H-M   'P 1'
#
loop_
_entity.id
_entity.type
_entity.pdbx_description
1 polymer ?
#
loop_
_entity_poly.entity_id
_entity_poly.type
_entity_poly.pdbx_seq_one_letter_code
_entity_poly.pdbx_strand_id
1 'polypeptide(L)'
;MSLLRSLLALVIALGPLACAEPPTPVSLWGGFDYTWERLSHRISYFESAAGPTAPDGSFPMSMGMIGGPWSMSSALPEVVNYRAPWWWAQSPSLRGHSGTVEFSIGADGEVLEPLRLDLESVGMDGFELITVALSGLSWDTDVEQVPEFPPEYDPAEGWTPQSLGAGIDDIQVSGGQLQFTPWLRFRPGPLDREDMNEALAYMTVSGTLYYTVLAADGVLTEGKLENSALYPIDPPNSLIPELDPADRRVHLAGEPGLPAALPIVRSWMVDLNRDLGQEGRYLRALSVASEEFDYSPESGAADWLLDTYCSHSSAIEEGDLQVEFQLDLALLQLRSKRSIVVAGELAGSGPVGPFTEQVVP
;
A
#
# COMPACT_ATOMS: atom_id res chain seq x y z
N MET A 1 59.38 -52.69 -37.54
CA MET A 1 58.36 -52.79 -36.48
C MET A 1 58.22 -51.43 -35.83
N SER A 2 57.25 -50.64 -36.27
CA SER A 2 56.97 -49.28 -35.80
C SER A 2 55.55 -49.29 -35.24
N LEU A 3 55.41 -49.05 -33.94
CA LEU A 3 54.13 -48.90 -33.23
C LEU A 3 54.01 -47.42 -32.84
N LEU A 4 53.35 -46.65 -33.70
CA LEU A 4 52.93 -45.28 -33.40
C LEU A 4 51.63 -45.36 -32.58
N ARG A 5 51.70 -45.02 -31.28
CA ARG A 5 50.53 -44.84 -30.42
C ARG A 5 49.93 -43.46 -30.66
N SER A 6 48.74 -43.41 -31.24
CA SER A 6 47.95 -42.19 -31.36
C SER A 6 47.32 -41.84 -30.00
N LEU A 7 47.76 -40.72 -29.42
CA LEU A 7 47.10 -40.07 -28.28
C LEU A 7 45.89 -39.29 -28.80
N LEU A 8 44.69 -39.69 -28.41
CA LEU A 8 43.47 -38.94 -28.69
C LEU A 8 43.34 -37.84 -27.62
N ALA A 9 43.58 -36.59 -27.99
CA ALA A 9 43.35 -35.43 -27.12
C ALA A 9 41.84 -35.13 -27.09
N LEU A 10 41.20 -35.40 -25.95
CA LEU A 10 39.83 -34.97 -25.67
C LEU A 10 39.85 -33.48 -25.33
N VAL A 11 39.53 -32.63 -26.30
CA VAL A 11 39.29 -31.20 -26.07
C VAL A 11 37.86 -31.05 -25.53
N ILE A 12 37.72 -30.86 -24.22
CA ILE A 12 36.46 -30.44 -23.61
C ILE A 12 36.29 -28.96 -23.96
N ALA A 13 35.42 -28.67 -24.92
CA ALA A 13 34.96 -27.33 -25.19
C ALA A 13 34.08 -26.86 -24.03
N LEU A 14 34.70 -26.20 -23.04
CA LEU A 14 33.99 -25.37 -22.07
C LEU A 14 33.44 -24.17 -22.86
N GLY A 15 32.21 -24.30 -23.35
CA GLY A 15 31.46 -23.15 -23.85
C GLY A 15 31.37 -22.09 -22.75
N PRO A 16 31.33 -20.80 -23.10
CA PRO A 16 31.10 -19.75 -22.11
C PRO A 16 29.78 -20.09 -21.40
N LEU A 17 29.86 -20.37 -20.10
CA LEU A 17 28.71 -20.32 -19.22
C LEU A 17 28.19 -18.90 -19.37
N ALA A 18 27.11 -18.72 -20.14
CA ALA A 18 26.37 -17.47 -20.14
C ALA A 18 25.97 -17.27 -18.67
N CYS A 19 26.62 -16.31 -18.01
CA CYS A 19 26.18 -15.86 -16.70
C CYS A 19 24.75 -15.37 -16.93
N ALA A 20 23.77 -16.18 -16.53
CA ALA A 20 22.40 -15.74 -16.48
C ALA A 20 22.38 -14.44 -15.67
N GLU A 21 21.77 -13.39 -16.21
CA GLU A 21 21.62 -12.14 -15.48
C GLU A 21 20.97 -12.44 -14.13
N PRO A 22 21.49 -11.86 -13.04
CA PRO A 22 20.89 -12.06 -11.73
C PRO A 22 19.42 -11.63 -11.79
N PRO A 23 18.50 -12.38 -11.15
CA PRO A 23 17.10 -12.01 -11.16
C PRO A 23 16.93 -10.62 -10.55
N THR A 24 16.17 -9.76 -11.24
CA THR A 24 15.83 -8.42 -10.75
C THR A 24 15.02 -8.56 -9.47
N PRO A 25 15.41 -7.86 -8.39
CA PRO A 25 14.65 -7.86 -7.16
C PRO A 25 13.33 -7.09 -7.30
N VAL A 26 12.42 -7.34 -6.36
CA VAL A 26 11.10 -6.73 -6.27
C VAL A 26 10.88 -6.23 -4.85
N SER A 27 10.42 -4.99 -4.71
CA SER A 27 9.92 -4.41 -3.46
C SER A 27 8.40 -4.35 -3.48
N LEU A 28 7.77 -4.67 -2.35
CA LEU A 28 6.34 -4.53 -2.12
C LEU A 28 6.10 -3.61 -0.94
N TRP A 29 5.09 -2.77 -1.09
CA TRP A 29 4.58 -1.94 -0.02
C TRP A 29 3.84 -2.80 1.01
N GLY A 30 4.18 -2.62 2.29
CA GLY A 30 3.61 -3.37 3.40
C GLY A 30 2.60 -2.57 4.21
N GLY A 31 2.24 -1.36 3.78
CA GLY A 31 1.27 -0.52 4.47
C GLY A 31 1.83 0.84 4.93
N PHE A 32 1.00 1.56 5.68
CA PHE A 32 1.33 2.85 6.28
C PHE A 32 0.79 2.92 7.71
N ASP A 33 1.48 3.65 8.56
CA ASP A 33 1.04 4.06 9.89
C ASP A 33 1.45 5.52 10.05
N TYR A 34 0.47 6.40 10.26
CA TYR A 34 0.69 7.81 10.53
C TYR A 34 0.02 8.23 11.82
N THR A 35 0.74 9.00 12.63
CA THR A 35 0.21 9.62 13.85
C THR A 35 0.73 11.04 14.01
N TRP A 36 -0.18 12.01 14.06
CA TRP A 36 0.10 13.37 14.53
C TRP A 36 0.27 13.37 16.06
N GLU A 37 1.32 14.04 16.53
CA GLU A 37 1.72 14.02 17.95
C GLU A 37 0.64 14.58 18.88
N ARG A 38 -0.05 15.66 18.48
CA ARG A 38 -0.82 16.55 19.36
C ARG A 38 -2.27 16.72 18.98
N LEU A 39 -2.56 17.01 17.71
CA LEU A 39 -3.90 17.41 17.26
C LEU A 39 -4.47 16.42 16.25
N SER A 40 -5.80 16.40 16.16
CA SER A 40 -6.52 15.78 15.05
C SER A 40 -6.66 16.78 13.91
N HIS A 41 -6.61 16.27 12.69
CA HIS A 41 -6.53 17.06 11.47
C HIS A 41 -7.52 16.59 10.42
N ARG A 42 -7.83 17.50 9.50
CA ARG A 42 -8.33 17.13 8.16
C ARG A 42 -7.19 16.46 7.38
N ILE A 43 -7.46 15.88 6.23
CA ILE A 43 -6.42 15.40 5.31
C ILE A 43 -6.36 16.36 4.12
N SER A 44 -5.26 17.09 3.98
CA SER A 44 -4.98 17.89 2.77
C SER A 44 -3.99 17.22 1.84
N TYR A 45 -3.09 16.42 2.41
CA TYR A 45 -2.17 15.58 1.66
C TYR A 45 -1.92 14.29 2.40
N PHE A 46 -1.75 13.21 1.65
CA PHE A 46 -1.39 11.90 2.15
C PHE A 46 -0.58 11.19 1.08
N GLU A 47 0.52 10.54 1.42
CA GLU A 47 1.26 9.66 0.52
C GLU A 47 1.93 8.56 1.31
N SER A 48 1.82 7.32 0.83
CA SER A 48 2.71 6.23 1.23
C SER A 48 2.88 5.31 0.04
N ALA A 49 4.10 5.19 -0.48
CA ALA A 49 4.37 4.38 -1.66
C ALA A 49 5.78 3.80 -1.71
N ALA A 50 5.88 2.57 -2.19
CA ALA A 50 7.12 1.94 -2.62
C ALA A 50 7.29 2.14 -4.13
N GLY A 51 8.37 2.81 -4.53
CA GLY A 51 8.72 2.98 -5.93
C GLY A 51 9.39 1.75 -6.55
N PRO A 52 9.78 1.84 -7.84
CA PRO A 52 10.41 0.74 -8.55
C PRO A 52 11.76 0.34 -7.95
N THR A 53 12.01 -0.96 -7.87
CA THR A 53 13.29 -1.50 -7.41
C THR A 53 14.37 -1.38 -8.48
N ALA A 54 15.49 -0.77 -8.11
CA ALA A 54 16.68 -0.69 -8.95
C ALA A 54 17.39 -2.05 -9.04
N PRO A 55 18.28 -2.26 -10.03
CA PRO A 55 19.03 -3.52 -10.18
C PRO A 55 19.91 -3.88 -8.98
N ASP A 56 20.31 -2.89 -8.17
CA ASP A 56 21.08 -3.11 -6.94
C ASP A 56 20.20 -3.49 -5.72
N GLY A 57 18.88 -3.57 -5.92
CA GLY A 57 17.92 -3.90 -4.86
C GLY A 57 17.38 -2.70 -4.11
N SER A 58 17.95 -1.51 -4.29
CA SER A 58 17.45 -0.31 -3.63
C SER A 58 16.16 0.21 -4.27
N PHE A 59 15.32 0.89 -3.50
CA PHE A 59 14.08 1.48 -3.99
C PHE A 59 13.71 2.73 -3.19
N PRO A 60 13.05 3.73 -3.80
CA PRO A 60 12.56 4.88 -3.07
C PRO A 60 11.26 4.52 -2.33
N MET A 61 11.14 4.99 -1.09
CA MET A 61 9.90 5.01 -0.32
C MET A 61 9.45 6.46 -0.17
N SER A 62 8.28 6.79 -0.72
CA SER A 62 7.67 8.11 -0.63
C SER A 62 6.61 8.12 0.47
N MET A 63 6.63 9.16 1.29
CA MET A 63 5.84 9.26 2.51
C MET A 63 5.46 10.72 2.74
N GLY A 64 4.26 10.98 3.26
CA GLY A 64 3.91 12.30 3.72
C GLY A 64 2.48 12.42 4.18
N MET A 65 2.23 13.35 5.10
CA MET A 65 0.89 13.68 5.55
C MET A 65 0.83 15.16 5.87
N ILE A 66 -0.23 15.85 5.43
CA ILE A 66 -0.51 17.26 5.74
C ILE A 66 -1.96 17.38 6.18
N GLY A 67 -2.17 18.12 7.26
CA GLY A 67 -3.46 18.30 7.91
C GLY A 67 -4.08 19.70 7.74
N GLY A 68 -3.66 20.44 6.70
CA GLY A 68 -3.98 21.85 6.49
C GLY A 68 -3.12 22.85 7.30
N PRO A 69 -3.47 24.15 7.31
CA PRO A 69 -2.64 25.24 7.84
C PRO A 69 -2.16 25.07 9.29
N TRP A 70 -2.92 24.37 10.14
CA TRP A 70 -2.49 24.12 11.52
C TRP A 70 -1.25 23.24 11.60
N SER A 71 -1.18 22.21 10.74
CA SER A 71 -0.02 21.32 10.67
C SER A 71 1.24 22.02 10.13
N MET A 72 1.05 23.13 9.41
CA MET A 72 2.12 23.94 8.79
C MET A 72 2.48 25.20 9.58
N SER A 73 1.82 25.47 10.71
CA SER A 73 2.02 26.69 11.50
C SER A 73 3.34 26.67 12.25
N SER A 74 4.16 27.72 12.08
CA SER A 74 5.42 27.87 12.82
C SER A 74 5.24 28.13 14.32
N ALA A 75 4.04 28.55 14.74
CA ALA A 75 3.73 28.81 16.15
C ALA A 75 3.48 27.53 16.96
N LEU A 76 2.96 26.49 16.31
CA LEU A 76 2.67 25.18 16.89
C LEU A 76 2.99 24.12 15.83
N PRO A 77 4.29 23.88 15.53
CA PRO A 77 4.65 22.93 14.50
C PRO A 77 4.22 21.53 14.94
N GLU A 78 3.57 20.83 14.03
CA GLU A 78 3.17 19.46 14.25
C GLU A 78 4.27 18.51 13.80
N VAL A 79 4.35 17.35 14.47
CA VAL A 79 5.27 16.28 14.12
C VAL A 79 4.43 15.07 13.73
N VAL A 80 4.81 14.45 12.62
CA VAL A 80 4.20 13.21 12.16
C VAL A 80 5.16 12.08 12.50
N ASN A 81 4.68 11.15 13.31
CA ASN A 81 5.30 9.84 13.44
C ASN A 81 4.80 8.97 12.30
N TYR A 82 5.71 8.24 11.67
CA TYR A 82 5.37 7.39 10.54
C TYR A 82 6.07 6.04 10.65
N ARG A 83 5.39 5.01 10.14
CA ARG A 83 5.99 3.71 9.80
C ARG A 83 5.46 3.27 8.44
N ALA A 84 6.33 2.66 7.64
CA ALA A 84 5.99 2.03 6.39
C ALA A 84 6.74 0.71 6.26
N PRO A 85 6.09 -0.41 6.62
CA PRO A 85 6.62 -1.73 6.39
C PRO A 85 6.80 -1.97 4.89
N TRP A 86 7.81 -2.75 4.53
CA TRP A 86 8.08 -3.15 3.17
C TRP A 86 8.62 -4.57 3.10
N TRP A 87 8.45 -5.18 1.93
CA TRP A 87 8.96 -6.51 1.62
C TRP A 87 9.89 -6.40 0.42
N TRP A 88 11.01 -7.10 0.47
CA TRP A 88 11.93 -7.22 -0.64
C TRP A 88 12.13 -8.69 -0.98
N ALA A 89 12.13 -9.01 -2.26
CA ALA A 89 12.36 -10.36 -2.72
C ALA A 89 13.27 -10.40 -3.93
N GLN A 90 14.10 -11.43 -3.97
CA GLN A 90 14.85 -11.80 -5.16
C GLN A 90 14.68 -13.28 -5.41
N SER A 91 14.19 -13.64 -6.59
CA SER A 91 14.04 -15.03 -6.99
C SER A 91 14.16 -15.22 -8.50
N PRO A 92 14.82 -16.29 -8.97
CA PRO A 92 14.81 -16.66 -10.38
C PRO A 92 13.39 -16.83 -10.96
N SER A 93 12.44 -17.24 -10.11
CA SER A 93 11.05 -17.51 -10.46
C SER A 93 10.11 -16.34 -10.10
N LEU A 94 10.63 -15.12 -10.00
CA LEU A 94 9.86 -13.90 -9.75
C LEU A 94 10.32 -12.79 -10.68
N ARG A 95 9.38 -12.04 -11.23
CA ARG A 95 9.59 -10.77 -11.93
C ARG A 95 8.58 -9.75 -11.43
N GLY A 96 9.01 -8.49 -11.36
CA GLY A 96 8.17 -7.37 -10.97
C GLY A 96 8.19 -6.27 -12.03
N HIS A 97 7.06 -5.61 -12.22
CA HIS A 97 6.92 -4.41 -13.04
C HIS A 97 6.06 -3.42 -12.27
N SER A 98 6.61 -2.24 -12.00
CA SER A 98 5.90 -1.20 -11.23
C SER A 98 5.36 -0.12 -12.16
N GLY A 99 4.21 0.42 -11.81
CA GLY A 99 3.59 1.53 -12.52
C GLY A 99 2.72 2.38 -11.61
N THR A 100 2.17 3.44 -12.18
CA THR A 100 1.27 4.37 -11.51
C THR A 100 0.09 4.69 -12.40
N VAL A 101 -1.02 5.09 -11.78
CA VAL A 101 -2.17 5.70 -12.43
C VAL A 101 -2.59 6.92 -11.63
N GLU A 102 -2.88 8.01 -12.32
CA GLU A 102 -3.31 9.27 -11.73
C GLU A 102 -4.82 9.44 -11.95
N PHE A 103 -5.48 9.98 -10.94
CA PHE A 103 -6.91 10.15 -10.91
C PHE A 103 -7.29 11.56 -10.49
N SER A 104 -8.46 11.99 -10.95
CA SER A 104 -9.20 13.11 -10.38
C SER A 104 -10.46 12.56 -9.73
N ILE A 105 -10.53 12.66 -8.40
CA ILE A 105 -11.64 12.17 -7.58
C ILE A 105 -12.58 13.35 -7.35
N GLY A 106 -13.84 13.21 -7.77
CA GLY A 106 -14.87 14.22 -7.55
C GLY A 106 -15.64 13.98 -6.24
N ALA A 107 -16.72 14.73 -6.05
CA ALA A 107 -17.55 14.68 -4.85
C ALA A 107 -18.25 13.32 -4.58
N ASP A 108 -18.33 12.42 -5.57
CA ASP A 108 -18.77 11.02 -5.37
C ASP A 108 -17.77 10.20 -4.53
N GLY A 109 -16.51 10.65 -4.51
CA GLY A 109 -15.46 10.21 -3.61
C GLY A 109 -14.79 8.90 -4.03
N GLU A 110 -15.00 8.43 -5.26
CA GLU A 110 -14.43 7.18 -5.76
C GLU A 110 -14.20 7.25 -7.27
N VAL A 111 -13.12 6.61 -7.72
CA VAL A 111 -12.76 6.52 -9.13
C VAL A 111 -12.09 5.18 -9.41
N LEU A 112 -12.34 4.63 -10.59
CA LEU A 112 -11.79 3.37 -11.04
C LEU A 112 -11.47 3.45 -12.54
N GLU A 113 -10.31 2.94 -12.94
CA GLU A 113 -9.85 3.02 -14.34
C GLU A 113 -9.27 1.67 -14.80
N PRO A 114 -9.94 0.93 -15.70
CA PRO A 114 -9.40 -0.32 -16.20
C PRO A 114 -8.10 -0.13 -16.98
N LEU A 115 -7.05 -0.83 -16.57
CA LEU A 115 -5.75 -0.84 -17.24
C LEU A 115 -5.52 -2.14 -18.00
N ARG A 116 -4.70 -2.06 -19.05
CA ARG A 116 -4.22 -3.20 -19.83
C ARG A 116 -2.72 -3.12 -19.99
N LEU A 117 -2.05 -4.25 -19.74
CA LEU A 117 -0.62 -4.40 -19.87
C LEU A 117 -0.30 -5.59 -20.77
N ASP A 118 0.58 -5.35 -21.74
CA ASP A 118 1.14 -6.41 -22.58
C ASP A 118 2.28 -7.13 -21.85
N LEU A 119 2.08 -8.42 -21.53
CA LEU A 119 3.02 -9.17 -20.69
C LEU A 119 4.36 -9.42 -21.39
N GLU A 120 4.37 -9.57 -22.72
CA GLU A 120 5.61 -9.71 -23.49
C GLU A 120 6.45 -8.43 -23.40
N SER A 121 5.83 -7.25 -23.53
CA SER A 121 6.54 -5.96 -23.45
C SER A 121 7.26 -5.72 -22.12
N VAL A 122 6.80 -6.35 -21.04
CA VAL A 122 7.41 -6.26 -19.70
C VAL A 122 8.19 -7.52 -19.29
N GLY A 123 8.40 -8.46 -20.21
CA GLY A 123 9.18 -9.68 -19.98
C GLY A 123 8.55 -10.64 -18.97
N MET A 124 7.22 -10.67 -18.92
CA MET A 124 6.41 -11.53 -18.04
C MET A 124 5.64 -12.59 -18.82
N ASP A 125 5.88 -12.72 -20.13
CA ASP A 125 5.33 -13.80 -20.93
C ASP A 125 5.83 -15.17 -20.44
N GLY A 126 4.95 -16.17 -20.49
CA GLY A 126 5.28 -17.55 -20.14
C GLY A 126 5.27 -17.90 -18.65
N PHE A 127 5.09 -16.93 -17.75
CA PHE A 127 4.86 -17.22 -16.33
C PHE A 127 3.47 -17.81 -16.10
N GLU A 128 3.37 -18.77 -15.18
CA GLU A 128 2.11 -19.47 -14.87
C GLU A 128 1.14 -18.60 -14.06
N LEU A 129 1.68 -17.73 -13.20
CA LEU A 129 0.93 -16.89 -12.28
C LEU A 129 1.30 -15.43 -12.50
N ILE A 130 0.29 -14.60 -12.74
CA ILE A 130 0.38 -13.13 -12.72
C ILE A 130 -0.61 -12.62 -11.67
N THR A 131 -0.16 -11.71 -10.82
CA THR A 131 -1.02 -10.94 -9.89
C THR A 131 -0.55 -9.49 -9.86
N VAL A 132 -1.34 -8.62 -9.24
CA VAL A 132 -0.97 -7.24 -9.00
C VAL A 132 -1.04 -6.96 -7.50
N ALA A 133 -0.05 -6.25 -7.00
CA ALA A 133 0.03 -5.76 -5.63
C ALA A 133 -0.21 -4.25 -5.62
N LEU A 134 -0.89 -3.76 -4.60
CA LEU A 134 -0.90 -2.35 -4.27
C LEU A 134 0.49 -1.98 -3.75
N SER A 135 1.09 -0.97 -4.35
CA SER A 135 2.44 -0.48 -4.00
C SER A 135 2.41 0.91 -3.37
N GLY A 136 1.22 1.42 -3.08
CA GLY A 136 1.03 2.69 -2.40
C GLY A 136 -0.03 3.57 -3.02
N LEU A 137 -0.20 4.74 -2.44
CA LEU A 137 -1.11 5.77 -2.94
C LEU A 137 -0.64 7.17 -2.53
N SER A 138 -1.25 8.18 -3.17
CA SER A 138 -1.27 9.54 -2.67
C SER A 138 -2.62 10.22 -2.92
N TRP A 139 -2.92 11.21 -2.08
CA TRP A 139 -4.01 12.16 -2.24
C TRP A 139 -3.48 13.57 -2.03
N ASP A 140 -3.95 14.50 -2.86
CA ASP A 140 -3.67 15.92 -2.75
C ASP A 140 -4.96 16.71 -2.99
N THR A 141 -5.33 17.52 -2.00
CA THR A 141 -6.53 18.37 -2.06
C THR A 141 -6.22 19.77 -2.57
N ASP A 142 -4.96 20.20 -2.60
CA ASP A 142 -4.53 21.51 -3.10
C ASP A 142 -4.44 21.51 -4.63
N VAL A 143 -5.61 21.35 -5.25
CA VAL A 143 -5.77 21.25 -6.70
C VAL A 143 -6.82 22.22 -7.20
N GLU A 144 -6.76 22.54 -8.50
CA GLU A 144 -7.76 23.38 -9.14
C GLU A 144 -9.15 22.74 -9.00
N GLN A 145 -10.08 23.51 -8.41
CA GLN A 145 -11.45 23.08 -8.21
C GLN A 145 -12.31 23.45 -9.42
N VAL A 146 -13.51 22.86 -9.48
CA VAL A 146 -14.49 23.22 -10.51
C VAL A 146 -14.91 24.70 -10.38
N PRO A 147 -15.35 25.36 -11.46
CA PRO A 147 -15.73 26.79 -11.42
C PRO A 147 -16.84 27.14 -10.43
N GLU A 148 -17.71 26.17 -10.10
CA GLU A 148 -18.81 26.32 -9.15
C GLU A 148 -18.37 26.20 -7.68
N PHE A 149 -17.10 25.88 -7.41
CA PHE A 149 -16.57 25.72 -6.07
C PHE A 149 -16.68 27.01 -5.24
N PRO A 150 -17.20 26.97 -4.00
CA PRO A 150 -17.35 28.16 -3.16
C PRO A 150 -15.99 28.82 -2.87
N PRO A 151 -15.81 30.13 -3.14
CA PRO A 151 -14.54 30.81 -2.93
C PRO A 151 -14.15 31.00 -1.46
N GLU A 152 -15.08 30.76 -0.52
CA GLU A 152 -14.88 30.92 0.92
C GLU A 152 -14.02 29.81 1.53
N TYR A 153 -13.96 28.64 0.90
CA TYR A 153 -13.16 27.52 1.37
C TYR A 153 -11.86 27.38 0.57
N ASP A 154 -10.76 27.10 1.25
CA ASP A 154 -9.47 26.79 0.61
C ASP A 154 -9.24 25.27 0.65
N PRO A 155 -9.23 24.56 -0.50
CA PRO A 155 -8.97 23.12 -0.57
C PRO A 155 -7.66 22.70 0.06
N ALA A 156 -6.64 23.57 0.11
CA ALA A 156 -5.36 23.28 0.77
C ALA A 156 -5.50 23.08 2.29
N GLU A 157 -6.65 23.44 2.87
CA GLU A 157 -6.97 23.12 4.25
C GLU A 157 -7.36 21.66 4.49
N GLY A 158 -7.61 20.89 3.42
CA GLY A 158 -7.95 19.47 3.47
C GLY A 158 -9.42 19.19 3.77
N TRP A 159 -9.77 17.92 3.94
CA TRP A 159 -11.15 17.50 4.23
C TRP A 159 -11.22 16.54 5.41
N THR A 160 -12.36 16.51 6.11
CA THR A 160 -12.66 15.48 7.10
C THR A 160 -13.07 14.20 6.38
N PRO A 161 -12.27 13.12 6.37
CA PRO A 161 -12.64 11.89 5.68
C PRO A 161 -13.85 11.23 6.32
N GLN A 162 -14.69 10.66 5.47
CA GLN A 162 -15.72 9.68 5.79
C GLN A 162 -15.32 8.28 5.28
N SER A 163 -14.65 8.21 4.12
CA SER A 163 -14.14 6.95 3.59
C SER A 163 -12.82 7.19 2.85
N LEU A 164 -11.86 6.29 3.05
CA LEU A 164 -10.54 6.31 2.44
C LEU A 164 -10.23 4.90 1.93
N GLY A 165 -9.57 4.77 0.79
CA GLY A 165 -9.12 3.46 0.34
C GLY A 165 -8.41 3.48 -1.00
N ALA A 166 -7.72 2.39 -1.27
CA ALA A 166 -7.07 2.14 -2.55
C ALA A 166 -7.06 0.65 -2.82
N GLY A 167 -7.12 0.26 -4.09
CA GLY A 167 -7.01 -1.16 -4.40
C GLY A 167 -6.94 -1.49 -5.88
N ILE A 168 -6.84 -2.80 -6.12
CA ILE A 168 -6.71 -3.39 -7.44
C ILE A 168 -7.69 -4.56 -7.56
N ASP A 169 -8.67 -4.39 -8.44
CA ASP A 169 -9.72 -5.38 -8.70
C ASP A 169 -9.57 -6.02 -10.09
N ASP A 170 -10.45 -6.99 -10.39
CA ASP A 170 -10.65 -7.56 -11.73
C ASP A 170 -9.39 -8.05 -12.45
N ILE A 171 -8.43 -8.61 -11.70
CA ILE A 171 -7.17 -9.14 -12.26
C ILE A 171 -7.49 -10.34 -13.17
N GLN A 172 -7.26 -10.15 -14.47
CA GLN A 172 -7.53 -11.14 -15.51
C GLN A 172 -6.36 -11.24 -16.47
N VAL A 173 -5.91 -12.46 -16.75
CA VAL A 173 -4.90 -12.74 -17.76
C VAL A 173 -5.54 -13.48 -18.92
N SER A 174 -5.41 -12.93 -20.12
CA SER A 174 -5.93 -13.57 -21.34
C SER A 174 -5.12 -13.17 -22.55
N GLY A 175 -4.69 -14.14 -23.35
CA GLY A 175 -4.03 -13.90 -24.64
C GLY A 175 -2.74 -13.06 -24.54
N GLY A 176 -1.95 -13.24 -23.48
CA GLY A 176 -0.72 -12.46 -23.26
C GLY A 176 -0.94 -11.06 -22.70
N GLN A 177 -2.19 -10.70 -22.39
CA GLN A 177 -2.55 -9.41 -21.80
C GLN A 177 -2.99 -9.61 -20.35
N LEU A 178 -2.56 -8.70 -19.49
CA LEU A 178 -3.09 -8.52 -18.15
C LEU A 178 -4.07 -7.34 -18.16
N GLN A 179 -5.29 -7.57 -17.67
CA GLN A 179 -6.27 -6.53 -17.37
C GLN A 179 -6.50 -6.50 -15.86
N PHE A 180 -6.62 -5.30 -15.29
CA PHE A 180 -6.95 -5.08 -13.88
C PHE A 180 -7.56 -3.68 -13.71
N THR A 181 -8.27 -3.45 -12.62
CA THR A 181 -8.98 -2.19 -12.35
C THR A 181 -8.42 -1.58 -11.07
N PRO A 182 -7.42 -0.69 -11.14
CA PRO A 182 -7.05 0.17 -10.02
C PRO A 182 -8.20 1.10 -9.65
N TRP A 183 -8.33 1.38 -8.36
CA TRP A 183 -9.32 2.31 -7.83
C TRP A 183 -8.76 3.09 -6.63
N LEU A 184 -9.24 4.32 -6.46
CA LEU A 184 -9.01 5.15 -5.28
C LEU A 184 -10.33 5.64 -4.72
N ARG A 185 -10.39 5.74 -3.39
CA ARG A 185 -11.52 6.30 -2.66
C ARG A 185 -11.03 7.37 -1.70
N PHE A 186 -11.60 8.56 -1.85
CA PHE A 186 -11.50 9.65 -0.91
C PHE A 186 -12.88 10.31 -0.85
N ARG A 187 -13.69 9.91 0.12
CA ARG A 187 -15.00 10.52 0.36
C ARG A 187 -14.90 11.38 1.61
N PRO A 188 -15.03 12.71 1.51
CA PRO A 188 -15.14 13.55 2.69
C PRO A 188 -16.55 13.45 3.26
N GLY A 189 -16.70 13.75 4.54
CA GLY A 189 -17.99 13.86 5.21
C GLY A 189 -18.14 15.22 5.89
N PRO A 190 -19.38 15.72 6.07
CA PRO A 190 -19.62 16.98 6.77
C PRO A 190 -19.25 16.86 8.25
N LEU A 191 -18.92 18.01 8.85
CA LEU A 191 -18.66 18.15 10.28
C LEU A 191 -19.03 19.57 10.78
N ASP A 192 -18.18 20.22 11.58
CA ASP A 192 -18.47 21.45 12.31
C ASP A 192 -18.35 22.76 11.49
N ARG A 193 -17.66 22.73 10.34
CA ARG A 193 -17.38 23.92 9.52
C ARG A 193 -18.37 24.11 8.36
N GLU A 194 -19.13 25.21 8.40
CA GLU A 194 -20.15 25.53 7.38
C GLU A 194 -19.57 25.73 5.97
N ASP A 195 -18.45 26.44 5.87
CA ASP A 195 -17.77 26.72 4.59
C ASP A 195 -17.22 25.45 3.93
N MET A 196 -16.58 24.56 4.70
CA MET A 196 -16.17 23.24 4.24
C MET A 196 -17.38 22.42 3.79
N ASN A 197 -18.44 22.37 4.62
CA ASN A 197 -19.63 21.57 4.36
C ASN A 197 -20.35 21.99 3.07
N GLU A 198 -20.40 23.29 2.76
CA GLU A 198 -20.93 23.81 1.49
C GLU A 198 -20.07 23.37 0.30
N ALA A 199 -18.74 23.34 0.47
CA ALA A 199 -17.79 23.01 -0.58
C ALA A 199 -17.69 21.51 -0.92
N LEU A 200 -18.13 20.60 -0.03
CA LEU A 200 -18.07 19.14 -0.22
C LEU A 200 -18.68 18.67 -1.54
N ALA A 201 -19.76 19.31 -2.00
CA ALA A 201 -20.47 18.93 -3.22
C ALA A 201 -19.68 19.21 -4.51
N TYR A 202 -18.59 19.98 -4.42
CA TYR A 202 -17.79 20.46 -5.54
C TYR A 202 -16.33 20.01 -5.46
N MET A 203 -15.97 19.26 -4.43
CA MET A 203 -14.58 18.96 -4.17
C MET A 203 -13.94 18.12 -5.29
N THR A 204 -12.69 18.45 -5.57
CA THR A 204 -11.78 17.68 -6.41
C THR A 204 -10.55 17.34 -5.60
N VAL A 205 -10.13 16.08 -5.66
CA VAL A 205 -8.89 15.57 -5.07
C VAL A 205 -8.07 14.90 -6.17
N SER A 206 -6.80 15.24 -6.29
CA SER A 206 -5.87 14.48 -7.13
C SER A 206 -5.43 13.25 -6.36
N GLY A 207 -5.41 12.09 -7.00
CA GLY A 207 -4.93 10.86 -6.39
C GLY A 207 -4.01 10.10 -7.31
N THR A 208 -2.98 9.45 -6.76
CA THR A 208 -2.12 8.54 -7.50
C THR A 208 -2.18 7.17 -6.84
N LEU A 209 -2.37 6.11 -7.63
CA LEU A 209 -2.22 4.74 -7.16
C LEU A 209 -0.93 4.16 -7.72
N TYR A 210 -0.12 3.56 -6.86
CA TYR A 210 1.11 2.86 -7.22
C TYR A 210 0.83 1.37 -7.19
N TYR A 211 1.28 0.64 -8.20
CA TYR A 211 1.08 -0.81 -8.29
C TYR A 211 2.35 -1.53 -8.72
N THR A 212 2.45 -2.80 -8.34
CA THR A 212 3.48 -3.71 -8.84
C THR A 212 2.82 -4.98 -9.38
N VAL A 213 2.96 -5.21 -10.68
CA VAL A 213 2.62 -6.48 -11.31
C VAL A 213 3.70 -7.50 -10.97
N LEU A 214 3.28 -8.68 -10.55
CA LEU A 214 4.14 -9.79 -10.15
C LEU A 214 3.87 -10.98 -11.05
N ALA A 215 4.92 -11.47 -11.70
CA ALA A 215 4.91 -12.72 -12.45
C ALA A 215 5.78 -13.75 -11.73
N ALA A 216 5.24 -14.94 -11.46
CA ALA A 216 5.93 -15.93 -10.65
C ALA A 216 5.66 -17.39 -11.07
N ASP A 217 6.63 -18.27 -10.81
CA ASP A 217 6.39 -19.71 -10.72
C ASP A 217 6.07 -20.03 -9.26
N GLY A 218 4.79 -20.08 -8.94
CA GLY A 218 4.34 -20.03 -7.56
C GLY A 218 2.87 -20.37 -7.41
N VAL A 219 2.38 -20.13 -6.20
CA VAL A 219 0.97 -20.27 -5.85
C VAL A 219 0.54 -19.04 -5.10
N LEU A 220 -0.69 -18.59 -5.38
CA LEU A 220 -1.30 -17.45 -4.73
C LEU A 220 -2.46 -17.92 -3.88
N THR A 221 -2.42 -17.59 -2.60
CA THR A 221 -3.53 -17.84 -1.67
C THR A 221 -4.11 -16.50 -1.27
N GLU A 222 -5.40 -16.28 -1.51
CA GLU A 222 -6.08 -15.03 -1.20
C GLU A 222 -6.69 -15.09 0.21
N GLY A 223 -6.77 -13.94 0.85
CA GLY A 223 -7.46 -13.77 2.13
C GLY A 223 -8.05 -12.38 2.27
N LYS A 224 -8.84 -12.22 3.33
CA LYS A 224 -9.51 -10.96 3.65
C LYS A 224 -9.39 -10.68 5.14
N LEU A 225 -9.31 -9.41 5.50
CA LEU A 225 -9.50 -8.93 6.86
C LEU A 225 -10.65 -7.93 6.87
N GLU A 226 -11.60 -8.15 7.75
CA GLU A 226 -12.67 -7.19 8.03
C GLU A 226 -12.77 -7.04 9.55
N ASN A 227 -12.67 -5.81 10.04
CA ASN A 227 -12.87 -5.52 11.45
C ASN A 227 -13.52 -4.15 11.64
N SER A 228 -14.10 -3.94 12.81
CA SER A 228 -14.79 -2.70 13.12
C SER A 228 -14.73 -2.39 14.60
N ALA A 229 -14.70 -1.11 14.95
CA ALA A 229 -14.86 -0.66 16.33
C ALA A 229 -15.70 0.61 16.41
N LEU A 230 -16.27 0.80 17.60
CA LEU A 230 -16.98 2.01 18.00
C LEU A 230 -16.34 2.55 19.28
N TYR A 231 -15.92 3.81 19.24
CA TYR A 231 -15.29 4.52 20.33
C TYR A 231 -16.18 5.72 20.71
N PRO A 232 -16.94 5.62 21.81
CA PRO A 232 -17.71 6.75 22.32
C PRO A 232 -16.79 7.87 22.84
N ILE A 233 -17.18 9.13 22.65
CA ILE A 233 -16.39 10.31 23.08
C ILE A 233 -16.46 10.60 24.59
N ASP A 234 -17.01 9.72 25.43
CA ASP A 234 -17.20 9.98 26.86
C ASP A 234 -16.22 9.15 27.73
N PRO A 235 -15.24 9.79 28.41
CA PRO A 235 -14.94 11.22 28.44
C PRO A 235 -14.17 11.71 27.20
N PRO A 236 -14.23 13.02 26.87
CA PRO A 236 -13.44 13.58 25.78
C PRO A 236 -11.94 13.31 25.94
N ASN A 237 -11.23 13.19 24.82
CA ASN A 237 -9.79 12.93 24.70
C ASN A 237 -9.39 11.56 25.28
N SER A 238 -10.33 10.60 25.31
CA SER A 238 -10.04 9.26 25.77
C SER A 238 -9.14 8.53 24.79
N LEU A 239 -8.10 7.88 25.32
CA LEU A 239 -7.24 7.01 24.53
C LEU A 239 -8.10 5.98 23.77
N ILE A 240 -7.98 5.98 22.45
CA ILE A 240 -8.53 4.93 21.59
C ILE A 240 -7.55 3.77 21.62
N PRO A 241 -7.92 2.61 22.16
CA PRO A 241 -7.04 1.44 22.16
C PRO A 241 -6.93 0.86 20.75
N GLU A 242 -5.83 0.16 20.47
CA GLU A 242 -5.75 -0.73 19.33
C GLU A 242 -6.77 -1.87 19.44
N LEU A 243 -7.17 -2.43 18.29
CA LEU A 243 -7.95 -3.65 18.24
C LEU A 243 -7.14 -4.84 18.81
N ASP A 244 -7.85 -5.84 19.35
CA ASP A 244 -7.21 -7.07 19.83
C ASP A 244 -6.42 -7.71 18.67
N PRO A 245 -5.16 -8.14 18.88
CA PRO A 245 -4.38 -8.86 17.89
C PRO A 245 -5.10 -10.04 17.22
N ALA A 246 -6.06 -10.68 17.91
CA ALA A 246 -6.88 -11.75 17.33
C ALA A 246 -7.85 -11.25 16.23
N ASP A 247 -8.35 -10.02 16.34
CA ASP A 247 -9.29 -9.41 15.39
C ASP A 247 -8.60 -8.76 14.18
N ARG A 248 -7.27 -8.66 14.23
CA ARG A 248 -6.42 -8.08 13.18
C ARG A 248 -5.37 -9.05 12.64
N ARG A 249 -5.55 -10.36 12.89
CA ARG A 249 -4.71 -11.44 12.38
C ARG A 249 -5.43 -12.24 11.30
N VAL A 250 -4.74 -12.49 10.19
CA VAL A 250 -5.22 -13.32 9.08
C VAL A 250 -4.37 -14.58 8.98
N HIS A 251 -5.03 -15.72 8.87
CA HIS A 251 -4.39 -17.00 8.61
C HIS A 251 -4.58 -17.41 7.14
N LEU A 252 -3.48 -17.64 6.43
CA LEU A 252 -3.48 -18.02 5.02
C LEU A 252 -2.94 -19.44 4.87
N ALA A 253 -3.82 -20.37 4.48
CA ALA A 253 -3.48 -21.78 4.29
C ALA A 253 -2.94 -22.02 2.87
N GLY A 254 -1.63 -21.83 2.68
CA GLY A 254 -0.96 -22.06 1.40
C GLY A 254 -0.54 -23.50 1.13
N GLU A 255 0.31 -23.70 0.12
CA GLU A 255 0.85 -24.99 -0.26
C GLU A 255 2.09 -25.39 0.55
N PRO A 256 2.10 -26.59 1.17
CA PRO A 256 3.29 -27.14 1.82
C PRO A 256 4.49 -27.31 0.88
N GLY A 257 5.69 -27.13 1.42
CA GLY A 257 6.96 -27.42 0.76
C GLY A 257 7.53 -26.28 -0.09
N LEU A 258 6.85 -25.14 -0.20
CA LEU A 258 7.36 -23.98 -0.92
C LEU A 258 8.33 -23.18 -0.03
N PRO A 259 9.57 -22.91 -0.49
CA PRO A 259 10.65 -22.42 0.37
C PRO A 259 10.50 -20.98 0.87
N ALA A 260 9.73 -20.15 0.20
CA ALA A 260 9.59 -18.73 0.53
C ALA A 260 8.18 -18.22 0.15
N ALA A 261 7.75 -17.16 0.81
CA ALA A 261 6.49 -16.50 0.51
C ALA A 261 6.58 -14.98 0.69
N LEU A 262 5.71 -14.26 -0.02
CA LEU A 262 5.55 -12.82 0.03
C LEU A 262 4.11 -12.47 0.42
N PRO A 263 3.90 -11.63 1.44
CA PRO A 263 2.61 -11.02 1.66
C PRO A 263 2.35 -9.92 0.62
N ILE A 264 1.11 -9.84 0.15
CA ILE A 264 0.64 -8.85 -0.82
C ILE A 264 -0.59 -8.18 -0.24
N VAL A 265 -0.56 -6.85 -0.16
CA VAL A 265 -1.77 -6.04 0.01
C VAL A 265 -2.31 -5.74 -1.39
N ARG A 266 -3.57 -6.07 -1.66
CA ARG A 266 -4.23 -5.77 -2.94
C ARG A 266 -5.16 -4.57 -2.84
N SER A 267 -5.86 -4.47 -1.73
CA SER A 267 -6.74 -3.37 -1.44
C SER A 267 -6.81 -3.13 0.06
N TRP A 268 -7.17 -1.90 0.41
CA TRP A 268 -7.61 -1.54 1.74
C TRP A 268 -8.66 -0.44 1.66
N MET A 269 -9.54 -0.42 2.66
CA MET A 269 -10.56 0.60 2.81
C MET A 269 -10.83 0.83 4.29
N VAL A 270 -11.08 2.10 4.63
CA VAL A 270 -11.52 2.55 5.95
C VAL A 270 -12.79 3.38 5.76
N ASP A 271 -13.89 2.93 6.34
CA ASP A 271 -15.13 3.69 6.45
C ASP A 271 -15.29 4.22 7.87
N LEU A 272 -15.69 5.49 7.99
CA LEU A 272 -15.88 6.20 9.24
C LEU A 272 -17.36 6.57 9.40
N ASN A 273 -17.93 6.30 10.58
CA ASN A 273 -19.28 6.71 10.98
C ASN A 273 -20.39 6.37 9.99
N ARG A 274 -20.23 5.26 9.29
CA ARG A 274 -21.20 4.78 8.31
C ARG A 274 -22.62 4.69 8.89
N ASP A 275 -22.73 4.22 10.14
CA ASP A 275 -24.01 4.07 10.85
C ASP A 275 -24.31 5.25 11.79
N LEU A 276 -23.36 6.18 11.96
CA LEU A 276 -23.48 7.36 12.83
C LEU A 276 -23.69 8.65 12.02
N GLY A 277 -24.58 8.60 11.04
CA GLY A 277 -24.97 9.79 10.27
C GLY A 277 -24.02 10.18 9.14
N GLN A 278 -23.01 9.36 8.83
CA GLN A 278 -22.11 9.56 7.68
C GLN A 278 -21.27 10.85 7.74
N GLU A 279 -21.00 11.32 8.95
CA GLU A 279 -20.15 12.47 9.21
C GLU A 279 -18.67 12.13 9.01
N GLY A 280 -17.89 13.12 8.59
CA GLY A 280 -16.43 13.00 8.53
C GLY A 280 -15.82 13.06 9.93
N ARG A 281 -14.51 12.80 10.04
CA ARG A 281 -13.77 13.00 11.31
C ARG A 281 -12.44 13.71 11.09
N TYR A 282 -12.06 14.55 12.05
CA TYR A 282 -10.66 14.90 12.22
C TYR A 282 -9.90 13.64 12.64
N LEU A 283 -8.79 13.32 12.01
CA LEU A 283 -7.97 12.15 12.36
C LEU A 283 -6.70 12.61 13.05
N ARG A 284 -6.30 11.90 14.10
CA ARG A 284 -4.99 12.01 14.74
C ARG A 284 -4.07 10.87 14.32
N ALA A 285 -4.63 9.69 14.07
CA ALA A 285 -3.87 8.55 13.59
C ALA A 285 -4.68 7.74 12.58
N LEU A 286 -3.98 7.16 11.61
CA LEU A 286 -4.52 6.22 10.63
C LEU A 286 -3.42 5.22 10.27
N SER A 287 -3.72 3.93 10.40
CA SER A 287 -2.81 2.84 10.10
C SER A 287 -3.51 1.71 9.38
N VAL A 288 -2.86 1.25 8.31
CA VAL A 288 -3.09 -0.01 7.61
C VAL A 288 -1.71 -0.55 7.29
N ALA A 289 -1.10 -1.29 8.22
CA ALA A 289 0.29 -1.69 8.16
C ALA A 289 0.51 -3.17 8.51
N SER A 290 1.44 -3.83 7.83
CA SER A 290 1.94 -5.14 8.23
C SER A 290 2.75 -4.99 9.52
N GLU A 291 2.34 -5.64 10.60
CA GLU A 291 3.07 -5.64 11.87
C GLU A 291 3.98 -6.86 11.99
N GLU A 292 3.41 -8.06 11.79
CA GLU A 292 4.14 -9.32 11.83
C GLU A 292 3.68 -10.23 10.70
N PHE A 293 4.60 -10.99 10.13
CA PHE A 293 4.25 -12.01 9.16
C PHE A 293 5.19 -13.21 9.35
N ASP A 294 4.59 -14.35 9.70
CA ASP A 294 5.30 -15.61 9.87
C ASP A 294 4.84 -16.61 8.80
N TYR A 295 5.79 -17.31 8.19
CA TYR A 295 5.53 -18.28 7.14
C TYR A 295 6.25 -19.60 7.44
N SER A 296 5.51 -20.70 7.36
CA SER A 296 6.02 -22.05 7.57
C SER A 296 6.12 -22.82 6.24
N PRO A 297 7.32 -23.03 5.68
CA PRO A 297 7.50 -23.87 4.49
C PRO A 297 7.01 -25.31 4.67
N GLU A 298 7.00 -25.85 5.90
CA GLU A 298 6.58 -27.23 6.16
C GLU A 298 5.06 -27.40 5.99
N SER A 299 4.29 -26.45 6.51
CA SER A 299 2.82 -26.49 6.45
C SER A 299 2.25 -25.71 5.26
N GLY A 300 3.02 -24.78 4.68
CA GLY A 300 2.54 -23.81 3.70
C GLY A 300 1.73 -22.66 4.30
N ALA A 301 1.48 -22.68 5.61
CA ALA A 301 0.67 -21.68 6.28
C ALA A 301 1.45 -20.39 6.55
N ALA A 302 0.74 -19.27 6.52
CA ALA A 302 1.23 -17.99 7.01
C ALA A 302 0.24 -17.37 8.02
N ASP A 303 0.77 -16.74 9.05
CA ASP A 303 0.03 -15.91 9.99
C ASP A 303 0.48 -14.46 9.82
N TRP A 304 -0.45 -13.59 9.48
CA TRP A 304 -0.20 -12.18 9.21
C TRP A 304 -0.94 -11.30 10.22
N LEU A 305 -0.20 -10.62 11.09
CA LEU A 305 -0.74 -9.59 11.96
C LEU A 305 -0.66 -8.23 11.28
N LEU A 306 -1.79 -7.55 11.20
CA LEU A 306 -1.91 -6.21 10.63
C LEU A 306 -2.23 -5.21 11.75
N ASP A 307 -1.65 -4.02 11.65
CA ASP A 307 -2.08 -2.85 12.37
C ASP A 307 -3.17 -2.15 11.56
N THR A 308 -4.40 -2.23 12.07
CA THR A 308 -5.57 -1.52 11.56
C THR A 308 -6.06 -0.62 12.67
N TYR A 309 -5.60 0.64 12.66
CA TYR A 309 -5.82 1.58 13.74
C TYR A 309 -6.26 2.94 13.19
N CYS A 310 -7.22 3.56 13.87
CA CYS A 310 -7.67 4.90 13.56
C CYS A 310 -8.06 5.58 14.86
N SER A 311 -7.64 6.84 15.00
CA SER A 311 -7.94 7.63 16.18
C SER A 311 -8.23 9.06 15.79
N HIS A 312 -9.22 9.65 16.43
CA HIS A 312 -9.48 11.10 16.43
C HIS A 312 -9.23 11.75 17.79
N SER A 313 -8.70 10.98 18.77
CA SER A 313 -8.61 11.44 20.16
C SER A 313 -7.52 12.50 20.30
N SER A 314 -7.93 13.76 20.44
CA SER A 314 -7.04 14.89 20.67
C SER A 314 -7.81 16.06 21.29
N ALA A 315 -7.13 17.18 21.55
CA ALA A 315 -7.76 18.41 22.01
C ALA A 315 -8.85 18.95 21.04
N ILE A 316 -8.81 18.52 19.78
CA ILE A 316 -9.84 18.75 18.77
C ILE A 316 -10.41 17.38 18.38
N GLU A 317 -11.64 17.10 18.80
CA GLU A 317 -12.37 15.87 18.49
C GLU A 317 -13.87 16.18 18.47
N GLU A 318 -14.61 15.46 17.64
CA GLU A 318 -16.04 15.70 17.43
C GLU A 318 -16.77 14.36 17.31
N GLY A 319 -17.83 14.20 18.10
CA GLY A 319 -18.72 13.03 18.10
C GLY A 319 -18.03 11.72 18.46
N ASP A 320 -18.75 10.60 18.37
CA ASP A 320 -18.18 9.26 18.50
C ASP A 320 -17.37 8.90 17.24
N LEU A 321 -16.45 7.93 17.34
CA LEU A 321 -15.74 7.36 16.20
C LEU A 321 -16.16 5.91 15.98
N GLN A 322 -16.87 5.65 14.88
CA GLN A 322 -17.01 4.30 14.33
C GLN A 322 -16.02 4.13 13.18
N VAL A 323 -15.32 2.99 13.14
CA VAL A 323 -14.35 2.66 12.10
C VAL A 323 -14.63 1.24 11.60
N GLU A 324 -14.64 1.05 10.29
CA GLU A 324 -14.70 -0.24 9.61
C GLU A 324 -13.48 -0.36 8.68
N PHE A 325 -12.64 -1.38 8.86
CA PHE A 325 -11.55 -1.70 7.96
C PHE A 325 -11.92 -2.90 7.09
N GLN A 326 -11.55 -2.84 5.81
CA GLN A 326 -11.65 -3.96 4.87
C GLN A 326 -10.35 -4.05 4.07
N LEU A 327 -9.70 -5.21 4.05
CA LEU A 327 -8.47 -5.44 3.31
C LEU A 327 -8.58 -6.73 2.49
N ASP A 328 -8.18 -6.66 1.21
CA ASP A 328 -7.88 -7.84 0.41
C ASP A 328 -6.38 -8.12 0.40
N LEU A 329 -6.03 -9.34 0.76
CA LEU A 329 -4.66 -9.77 1.02
C LEU A 329 -4.35 -11.01 0.18
N ALA A 330 -3.08 -11.25 -0.08
CA ALA A 330 -2.65 -12.51 -0.66
C ALA A 330 -1.26 -12.96 -0.16
N LEU A 331 -1.03 -14.27 -0.23
CA LEU A 331 0.23 -14.94 0.02
C LEU A 331 0.76 -15.48 -1.31
N LEU A 332 1.82 -14.88 -1.83
CA LEU A 332 2.53 -15.39 -3.01
C LEU A 332 3.67 -16.31 -2.58
N GLN A 333 3.50 -17.62 -2.75
CA GLN A 333 4.52 -18.61 -2.43
C GLN A 333 5.37 -18.92 -3.66
N LEU A 334 6.69 -18.96 -3.50
CA LEU A 334 7.65 -19.09 -4.60
C LEU A 334 8.26 -20.50 -4.64
N ARG A 335 8.35 -21.11 -5.83
CA ARG A 335 8.90 -22.48 -5.99
C ARG A 335 10.42 -22.58 -5.85
N SER A 336 11.15 -21.52 -6.18
CA SER A 336 12.61 -21.55 -6.21
C SER A 336 13.21 -21.58 -4.80
N LYS A 337 14.09 -22.57 -4.53
CA LYS A 337 14.90 -22.63 -3.30
C LYS A 337 15.98 -21.55 -3.20
N ARG A 338 16.19 -20.78 -4.28
CA ARG A 338 17.09 -19.62 -4.32
C ARG A 338 16.34 -18.30 -4.10
N SER A 339 15.09 -18.36 -3.64
CA SER A 339 14.34 -17.18 -3.28
C SER A 339 14.88 -16.62 -1.97
N ILE A 340 15.10 -15.32 -1.94
CA ILE A 340 15.43 -14.55 -0.75
C ILE A 340 14.25 -13.60 -0.53
N VAL A 341 13.76 -13.55 0.69
CA VAL A 341 12.72 -12.60 1.12
C VAL A 341 13.24 -11.89 2.37
N VAL A 342 13.15 -10.57 2.37
CA VAL A 342 13.56 -9.69 3.46
C VAL A 342 12.36 -8.81 3.79
N ALA A 343 12.08 -8.67 5.08
CA ALA A 343 11.14 -7.70 5.58
C ALA A 343 11.92 -6.53 6.18
N GLY A 344 11.38 -5.33 6.07
CA GLY A 344 11.90 -4.19 6.81
C GLY A 344 10.84 -3.14 7.00
N GLU A 345 11.25 -2.05 7.62
CA GLU A 345 10.38 -0.92 7.93
C GLU A 345 11.17 0.37 7.78
N LEU A 346 10.54 1.35 7.16
CA LEU A 346 10.97 2.74 7.26
C LEU A 346 10.15 3.40 8.37
N ALA A 347 10.80 3.89 9.43
CA ALA A 347 10.12 4.51 10.56
C ALA A 347 10.86 5.74 11.04
N GLY A 348 10.11 6.73 11.52
CA GLY A 348 10.69 7.96 12.02
C GLY A 348 9.66 8.96 12.51
N SER A 349 10.16 10.15 12.81
CA SER A 349 9.38 11.31 13.19
C SER A 349 9.94 12.51 12.44
N GLY A 350 9.07 13.27 11.75
CA GLY A 350 9.51 14.38 10.91
C GLY A 350 8.52 15.54 10.89
N PRO A 351 8.91 16.67 10.28
CA PRO A 351 7.96 17.72 9.97
C PRO A 351 6.90 17.17 9.00
N VAL A 352 5.73 17.77 9.06
CA VAL A 352 4.60 17.56 8.14
C VAL A 352 5.05 17.83 6.69
N GLY A 353 4.59 17.00 5.74
CA GLY A 353 4.85 17.15 4.31
C GLY A 353 5.45 15.91 3.62
N PRO A 354 5.55 15.96 2.28
CA PRO A 354 6.09 14.87 1.48
C PRO A 354 7.61 14.79 1.61
N PHE A 355 8.12 13.56 1.66
CA PHE A 355 9.53 13.24 1.55
C PHE A 355 9.73 11.89 0.87
N THR A 356 10.96 11.60 0.47
CA THR A 356 11.31 10.31 -0.12
C THR A 356 12.65 9.86 0.44
N GLU A 357 12.71 8.62 0.90
CA GLU A 357 13.93 7.99 1.39
C GLU A 357 14.34 6.83 0.49
N GLN A 358 15.64 6.66 0.28
CA GLN A 358 16.17 5.51 -0.44
C GLN A 358 16.36 4.34 0.53
N VAL A 359 15.63 3.24 0.31
CA VAL A 359 15.77 2.00 1.07
C VAL A 359 16.82 1.11 0.41
N VAL A 360 17.69 0.52 1.23
CA VAL A 360 18.67 -0.51 0.84
C VAL A 360 18.40 -1.75 1.72
N PRO A 361 17.88 -2.85 1.14
CA PRO A 361 17.49 -4.07 1.86
C PRO A 361 18.61 -4.80 2.61
#